data_AF-A0A017T8J2-F1
#
_entry.id   AF-A0A017T8J2-F1
#
_cell.length_a   1.000
_cell.length_b   1.000
_cell.length_c   1.000
_cell.angle_alpha   90.00
_cell.angle_beta   90.00
_cell.angle_gamma   90.00
#
_symmetry.space_group_name_H-M   'P 1'
#
loop_
_entity.id
_entity.type
_entity.pdbx_description
1 polymer ?
#
loop_
_entity_poly.entity_id
_entity_poly.type
_entity_poly.pdbx_seq_one_letter_code
_entity_poly.pdbx_strand_id
1 'polypeptide(L)'
;MSPSSLAIEGRAAAIPIGPRLLAVLEVAYRARRPVLLEGPTGIGKSELVRGLAEQLGIGSVVLDLSLLEPPDLVGLPVIHEGRTVYAPPDALPQGGAGILMLEELNRAERYIQQPALQLLSARRLHQYELPPGWVCFAAVNPESADYQVTPLDRALRARFLGLHVRADRATWLAWAEVNGVHPGVVSLVRAHERAFDDVPPRTWTYAAQVLSVLKPEEIASATVMRDALSGYLPPSWVEVLIAAKDGWSSRLSFDVRGLLAEYGPGSPAARELVRARERGETDRFDEVVARLCPLLAGPEVPILASQGKLSLSAFEALCADLPGDHRERLEEALGGNATATALIDLKPDDLLQNYPGSAAERRILQWRADPVRRYRVGLAVTALRAHLELQARLTDVRRSNAARIALGQLLSQLPEVWALRLVETLKKVGITPIRPQ
;
A
#
# COMPACT_ATOMS: atom_id res chain seq x y z
N MET A 1 45.40 -13.77 35.10
CA MET A 1 44.21 -14.50 34.66
C MET A 1 42.99 -13.91 35.35
N SER A 2 42.19 -13.16 34.61
CA SER A 2 40.77 -12.91 34.89
C SER A 2 40.12 -12.65 33.52
N PRO A 3 39.27 -13.55 33.02
CA PRO A 3 38.71 -13.42 31.67
C PRO A 3 37.59 -12.38 31.71
N SER A 4 37.77 -11.28 30.97
CA SER A 4 36.69 -10.37 30.59
C SER A 4 35.74 -11.11 29.65
N SER A 5 34.58 -11.47 30.17
CA SER A 5 33.50 -12.09 29.41
C SER A 5 33.04 -11.15 28.29
N LEU A 6 33.26 -11.56 27.05
CA LEU A 6 32.56 -11.06 25.86
C LEU A 6 31.04 -11.28 26.04
N ALA A 7 30.32 -10.22 26.42
CA ALA A 7 28.88 -10.17 26.29
C ALA A 7 28.54 -9.84 24.82
N ILE A 8 28.19 -10.87 24.05
CA ILE A 8 27.60 -10.72 22.73
C ILE A 8 26.12 -10.31 22.93
N GLU A 9 25.86 -9.02 23.14
CA GLU A 9 24.50 -8.45 23.06
C GLU A 9 24.18 -8.08 21.60
N GLY A 10 23.94 -9.10 20.78
CA GLY A 10 23.36 -8.89 19.46
C GLY A 10 21.87 -8.58 19.59
N ARG A 11 21.49 -7.31 19.81
CA ARG A 11 20.08 -6.90 19.60
C ARG A 11 19.73 -7.18 18.14
N ALA A 12 18.79 -8.09 17.90
CA ALA A 12 18.27 -8.34 16.56
C ALA A 12 17.80 -7.01 15.94
N ALA A 13 18.20 -6.74 14.69
CA ALA A 13 17.87 -5.49 14.01
C ALA A 13 16.34 -5.27 13.95
N ALA A 14 15.90 -4.04 14.20
CA ALA A 14 14.48 -3.68 14.20
C ALA A 14 13.81 -4.05 12.86
N ILE A 15 12.65 -4.68 12.96
CA ILE A 15 11.86 -5.17 11.83
C ILE A 15 11.07 -4.00 11.22
N PRO A 16 11.22 -3.69 9.93
CA PRO A 16 10.36 -2.71 9.27
C PRO A 16 8.90 -3.14 9.34
N ILE A 17 8.00 -2.21 9.66
CA ILE A 17 6.56 -2.39 9.46
C ILE A 17 6.33 -2.72 7.98
N GLY A 18 5.61 -3.81 7.70
CA GLY A 18 5.36 -4.28 6.34
C GLY A 18 5.24 -5.80 6.22
N PRO A 19 5.36 -6.37 5.00
CA PRO A 19 5.06 -7.77 4.71
C PRO A 19 5.86 -8.77 5.56
N ARG A 20 7.13 -8.45 5.87
CA ARG A 20 7.98 -9.30 6.71
C ARG A 20 7.45 -9.42 8.13
N LEU A 21 7.08 -8.29 8.74
CA LEU A 21 6.51 -8.29 10.08
C LEU A 21 5.14 -8.99 10.08
N LEU A 22 4.31 -8.74 9.07
CA LEU A 22 3.00 -9.38 8.92
C LEU A 22 3.13 -10.91 8.90
N ALA A 23 4.07 -11.46 8.13
CA ALA A 23 4.34 -12.90 8.11
C ALA A 23 4.78 -13.45 9.47
N VAL A 24 5.60 -12.72 10.24
CA VAL A 24 5.99 -13.12 11.60
C VAL A 24 4.80 -13.09 12.56
N LEU A 25 3.95 -12.07 12.47
CA LEU A 25 2.73 -11.95 13.28
C LEU A 25 1.73 -13.06 12.97
N GLU A 26 1.59 -13.45 11.69
CA GLU A 26 0.76 -14.58 11.28
C GLU A 26 1.29 -15.91 11.88
N VAL A 27 2.61 -16.12 11.86
CA VAL A 27 3.24 -17.28 12.51
C VAL A 27 2.96 -17.27 14.01
N ALA A 28 3.11 -16.13 14.68
CA ALA A 28 2.84 -15.99 16.10
C ALA A 28 1.36 -16.29 16.45
N TYR A 29 0.43 -15.80 15.63
CA TYR A 29 -0.99 -16.10 15.75
C TYR A 29 -1.27 -17.61 15.62
N ARG A 30 -0.74 -18.26 14.57
CA ARG A 30 -0.89 -19.72 14.36
C ARG A 30 -0.27 -20.54 15.50
N ALA A 31 0.86 -20.08 16.04
CA ALA A 31 1.52 -20.70 17.19
C ALA A 31 0.86 -20.35 18.54
N ARG A 32 -0.22 -19.56 18.54
CA ARG A 32 -0.93 -19.09 19.75
C ARG A 32 0.02 -18.41 20.76
N ARG A 33 1.01 -17.67 20.26
CA ARG A 33 2.01 -16.97 21.10
C ARG A 33 1.64 -15.50 21.26
N PRO A 34 1.66 -14.95 22.49
CA PRO A 34 1.47 -13.53 22.69
C PRO A 34 2.70 -12.75 22.18
N VAL A 35 2.45 -11.59 21.60
CA VAL A 35 3.48 -10.75 20.96
C VAL A 35 3.59 -9.42 21.71
N LEU A 36 4.82 -8.94 21.85
CA LEU A 36 5.11 -7.59 22.34
C LEU A 36 5.85 -6.81 21.25
N LEU A 37 5.17 -5.86 20.61
CA LEU A 37 5.72 -4.96 19.60
C LEU A 37 6.33 -3.73 20.26
N GLU A 38 7.65 -3.57 20.17
CA GLU A 38 8.37 -2.41 20.69
C GLU A 38 8.81 -1.50 19.55
N GLY A 39 8.30 -0.27 19.52
CA GLY A 39 8.71 0.73 18.54
C GLY A 39 7.96 2.05 18.72
N PRO A 40 8.37 3.13 18.05
CA PRO A 40 7.76 4.46 18.21
C PRO A 40 6.25 4.46 17.96
N THR A 41 5.55 5.45 18.52
CA THR A 41 4.13 5.66 18.22
C THR A 41 3.94 6.15 16.79
N GLY A 42 2.76 5.91 16.20
CA GLY A 42 2.42 6.43 14.88
C GLY A 42 3.16 5.80 13.69
N ILE A 43 3.81 4.65 13.86
CA ILE A 43 4.46 3.91 12.76
C ILE A 43 3.56 2.89 12.06
N GLY A 44 2.30 2.72 12.52
CA GLY A 44 1.31 1.81 11.91
C GLY A 44 1.28 0.38 12.46
N LYS A 45 1.67 0.16 13.73
CA LYS A 45 1.64 -1.17 14.39
C LYS A 45 0.23 -1.76 14.40
N SER A 46 -0.75 -0.95 14.76
CA SER A 46 -2.13 -1.36 14.98
C SER A 46 -2.86 -1.56 13.65
N GLU A 47 -2.63 -0.67 12.68
CA GLU A 47 -3.10 -0.85 11.31
C GLU A 47 -2.57 -2.15 10.70
N LEU A 48 -1.31 -2.51 10.95
CA LEU A 48 -0.75 -3.79 10.48
C LEU A 48 -1.47 -5.00 11.11
N VAL A 49 -1.78 -4.94 12.40
CA VAL A 49 -2.50 -6.00 13.11
C VAL A 49 -3.94 -6.13 12.62
N ARG A 50 -4.64 -5.01 12.37
CA ARG A 50 -5.97 -5.02 11.77
C ARG A 50 -5.96 -5.63 10.36
N GLY A 51 -5.00 -5.21 9.53
CA GLY A 51 -4.83 -5.77 8.18
C GLY A 51 -4.53 -7.28 8.17
N LEU A 52 -3.76 -7.77 9.15
CA LEU A 52 -3.55 -9.22 9.33
C LEU A 52 -4.86 -9.93 9.68
N ALA A 53 -5.67 -9.38 10.58
CA ALA A 53 -6.94 -9.97 10.96
C ALA A 53 -7.92 -10.04 9.78
N GLU A 54 -7.99 -8.96 8.98
CA GLU A 54 -8.76 -8.92 7.73
C GLU A 54 -8.29 -9.99 6.73
N GLN A 55 -6.97 -10.12 6.51
CA GLN A 55 -6.39 -11.12 5.60
C GLN A 55 -6.74 -12.56 6.01
N LEU A 56 -6.80 -12.82 7.32
CA LEU A 56 -7.12 -14.13 7.88
C LEU A 56 -8.64 -14.37 8.03
N GLY A 57 -9.48 -13.37 7.79
CA GLY A 57 -10.92 -13.45 8.02
C GLY A 57 -11.29 -13.66 9.49
N ILE A 58 -10.51 -13.09 10.42
CA ILE A 58 -10.72 -13.18 11.87
C ILE A 58 -11.01 -11.79 12.47
N GLY A 59 -11.51 -11.75 13.71
CA GLY A 59 -11.79 -10.49 14.40
C GLY A 59 -10.52 -9.75 14.85
N SER A 60 -10.65 -8.44 15.08
CA SER A 60 -9.63 -7.63 15.74
C SER A 60 -10.28 -6.70 16.76
N VAL A 61 -9.76 -6.68 17.99
CA VAL A 61 -10.13 -5.72 19.02
C VAL A 61 -8.86 -4.97 19.40
N VAL A 62 -8.96 -3.64 19.51
CA VAL A 62 -7.84 -2.78 19.90
C VAL A 62 -8.25 -1.98 21.14
N LEU A 63 -7.49 -2.12 22.22
CA LEU A 63 -7.69 -1.39 23.47
C LEU A 63 -6.49 -0.50 23.75
N ASP A 64 -6.70 0.80 23.89
CA ASP A 64 -5.67 1.73 24.34
C ASP A 64 -5.64 1.77 25.86
N LEU A 65 -4.67 1.08 26.45
CA LEU A 65 -4.57 0.94 27.91
C LEU A 65 -4.28 2.26 28.63
N SER A 66 -3.79 3.28 27.94
CA SER A 66 -3.53 4.59 28.54
C SER A 66 -4.82 5.41 28.76
N LEU A 67 -5.92 4.99 28.15
CA LEU A 67 -7.23 5.64 28.23
C LEU A 67 -8.24 4.86 29.09
N LEU A 68 -7.90 3.64 29.54
CA LEU A 68 -8.82 2.78 30.28
C LEU A 68 -8.78 3.02 31.79
N GLU A 69 -9.94 2.89 32.41
CA GLU A 69 -10.08 2.66 33.85
C GLU A 69 -10.24 1.14 34.14
N PRO A 70 -10.07 0.70 35.42
CA PRO A 70 -10.16 -0.72 35.74
C PRO A 70 -11.45 -1.40 35.27
N PRO A 71 -12.65 -0.79 35.40
CA PRO A 71 -13.88 -1.38 34.91
C PRO A 71 -13.89 -1.67 33.40
N ASP A 72 -13.18 -0.89 32.60
CA ASP A 72 -13.18 -1.01 31.13
C ASP A 72 -12.38 -2.23 30.64
N LEU A 73 -11.45 -2.73 31.46
CA LEU A 73 -10.63 -3.91 31.15
C LEU A 73 -11.04 -5.13 31.99
N VAL A 74 -11.23 -4.93 33.30
CA VAL A 74 -11.45 -6.00 34.28
C VAL A 74 -12.94 -6.36 34.41
N GLY A 75 -13.82 -5.40 34.12
CA GLY A 75 -15.26 -5.53 34.33
C GLY A 75 -15.73 -5.01 35.68
N LEU A 76 -17.05 -5.03 35.87
CA LEU A 76 -17.69 -4.54 37.09
C LEU A 76 -18.07 -5.69 38.02
N PRO A 77 -17.85 -5.56 39.34
CA PRO A 77 -18.34 -6.54 40.29
C PRO A 77 -19.87 -6.48 40.38
N VAL A 78 -20.51 -7.62 40.18
CA VAL A 78 -21.95 -7.83 40.34
C VAL A 78 -22.19 -8.92 41.38
N ILE A 79 -23.31 -8.80 42.11
CA ILE A 79 -23.70 -9.82 43.09
C ILE A 79 -24.56 -10.86 42.38
N HIS A 80 -24.09 -12.11 42.36
CA HIS A 80 -24.82 -13.25 41.86
C HIS A 80 -24.87 -14.33 42.94
N GLU A 81 -26.07 -14.72 43.36
CA GLU A 81 -26.30 -15.73 44.42
C GLU A 81 -25.50 -15.44 45.71
N GLY A 82 -25.42 -14.17 46.13
CA GLY A 82 -24.70 -13.75 47.33
C GLY A 82 -23.18 -13.79 47.21
N ARG A 83 -22.63 -14.01 46.02
CA ARG A 83 -21.18 -13.98 45.72
C ARG A 83 -20.85 -12.89 44.71
N THR A 84 -19.65 -12.33 44.80
CA THR A 84 -19.14 -11.38 43.80
C THR A 84 -18.69 -12.13 42.55
N VAL A 85 -19.25 -11.76 41.41
CA VAL A 85 -18.87 -12.20 40.06
C VAL A 85 -18.51 -10.95 39.25
N TYR A 86 -17.52 -11.01 38.37
CA TYR A 86 -17.21 -9.88 37.50
C TYR A 86 -17.96 -10.01 36.18
N ALA A 87 -18.74 -8.99 35.84
CA ALA A 87 -19.36 -8.85 34.53
C ALA A 87 -18.30 -8.34 33.53
N PRO A 88 -17.90 -9.12 32.51
CA PRO A 88 -16.85 -8.72 31.59
C PRO A 88 -17.30 -7.53 30.72
N PRO A 89 -16.40 -6.60 30.36
CA PRO A 89 -16.69 -5.52 29.44
C PRO A 89 -17.10 -6.05 28.05
N ASP A 90 -18.03 -5.35 27.39
CA ASP A 90 -18.50 -5.70 26.04
C ASP A 90 -17.37 -5.67 24.99
N ALA A 91 -16.36 -4.83 25.21
CA ALA A 91 -15.20 -4.73 24.34
C ALA A 91 -14.35 -6.02 24.32
N LEU A 92 -14.47 -6.90 25.31
CA LEU A 92 -13.74 -8.16 25.34
C LEU A 92 -14.47 -9.26 24.55
N PRO A 93 -13.75 -10.04 23.72
CA PRO A 93 -14.38 -11.04 22.86
C PRO A 93 -14.95 -12.22 23.65
N GLN A 94 -16.18 -12.62 23.32
CA GLN A 94 -16.87 -13.75 23.98
C GLN A 94 -16.76 -15.08 23.20
N GLY A 95 -16.35 -15.05 21.94
CA GLY A 95 -16.24 -16.24 21.09
C GLY A 95 -15.48 -15.99 19.79
N GLY A 96 -15.41 -17.03 18.94
CA GLY A 96 -14.78 -16.95 17.62
C GLY A 96 -13.24 -16.91 17.67
N ALA A 97 -12.65 -16.26 16.66
CA ALA A 97 -11.21 -16.15 16.49
C ALA A 97 -10.82 -14.70 16.17
N GLY A 98 -9.66 -14.26 16.67
CA GLY A 98 -9.22 -12.90 16.46
C GLY A 98 -7.91 -12.52 17.14
N ILE A 99 -7.54 -11.24 17.04
CA ILE A 99 -6.39 -10.67 17.74
C ILE A 99 -6.89 -9.58 18.68
N LEU A 100 -6.53 -9.69 19.96
CA LEU A 100 -6.74 -8.64 20.96
C LEU A 100 -5.44 -7.84 21.10
N MET A 101 -5.44 -6.61 20.60
CA MET A 101 -4.30 -5.70 20.64
C MET A 101 -4.42 -4.76 21.83
N LEU A 102 -3.41 -4.77 22.71
CA LEU A 102 -3.30 -3.86 23.85
C LEU A 102 -2.24 -2.79 23.54
N GLU A 103 -2.68 -1.56 23.27
CA GLU A 103 -1.80 -0.44 22.99
C GLU A 103 -1.32 0.26 24.26
N GLU A 104 -0.17 0.93 24.15
CA GLU A 104 0.39 1.80 25.18
C GLU A 104 0.59 1.10 26.55
N LEU A 105 0.93 -0.20 26.55
CA LEU A 105 1.04 -1.03 27.75
C LEU A 105 2.03 -0.49 28.79
N ASN A 106 3.12 0.13 28.36
CA ASN A 106 4.11 0.74 29.24
C ASN A 106 3.84 2.22 29.55
N ARG A 107 2.77 2.81 29.04
CA ARG A 107 2.27 4.15 29.43
C ARG A 107 1.02 4.07 30.31
N ALA A 108 0.33 2.94 30.31
CA ALA A 108 -0.80 2.68 31.18
C ALA A 108 -0.42 2.77 32.66
N GLU A 109 -1.37 3.21 33.48
CA GLU A 109 -1.23 3.23 34.92
C GLU A 109 -0.98 1.82 35.47
N ARG A 110 -0.22 1.72 36.57
CA ARG A 110 0.20 0.43 37.17
C ARG A 110 -0.98 -0.52 37.42
N TYR A 111 -2.12 0.01 37.85
CA TYR A 111 -3.31 -0.76 38.17
C TYR A 111 -4.07 -1.29 36.93
N ILE A 112 -3.83 -0.73 35.73
CA ILE A 112 -4.30 -1.27 34.44
C ILE A 112 -3.26 -2.23 33.85
N GLN A 113 -1.98 -1.87 33.98
CA GLN A 113 -0.87 -2.66 33.44
C GLN A 113 -0.84 -4.09 34.01
N GLN A 114 -1.11 -4.26 35.30
CA GLN A 114 -1.11 -5.60 35.94
C GLN A 114 -2.20 -6.54 35.39
N PRO A 115 -3.49 -6.15 35.36
CA PRO A 115 -4.53 -6.93 34.67
C PRO A 115 -4.20 -7.19 33.19
N ALA A 116 -3.71 -6.18 32.46
CA ALA A 116 -3.33 -6.36 31.05
C ALA A 116 -2.26 -7.45 30.87
N LEU A 117 -1.21 -7.46 31.71
CA LEU A 117 -0.17 -8.50 31.72
C LEU A 117 -0.72 -9.88 32.09
N GLN A 118 -1.70 -9.95 33.00
CA GLN A 118 -2.39 -11.19 33.33
C GLN A 118 -3.19 -11.70 32.14
N LEU A 119 -3.96 -10.85 31.47
CA LEU A 119 -4.72 -11.21 30.28
C LEU A 119 -3.80 -11.68 29.14
N LEU A 120 -2.69 -10.98 28.94
CA LEU A 120 -1.67 -11.30 27.94
C LEU A 120 -0.99 -12.67 28.16
N SER A 121 -0.72 -13.03 29.41
CA SER A 121 0.07 -14.22 29.75
C SER A 121 -0.78 -15.43 30.13
N ALA A 122 -1.79 -15.22 30.98
CA ALA A 122 -2.67 -16.26 31.49
C ALA A 122 -4.01 -16.34 30.75
N ARG A 123 -4.27 -15.44 29.80
CA ARG A 123 -5.51 -15.40 29.00
C ARG A 123 -6.77 -15.26 29.84
N ARG A 124 -6.66 -14.70 31.05
CA ARG A 124 -7.74 -14.63 32.02
C ARG A 124 -7.74 -13.32 32.79
N LEU A 125 -8.95 -12.85 33.14
CA LEU A 125 -9.21 -11.77 34.08
C LEU A 125 -10.36 -12.20 34.98
N HIS A 126 -10.09 -12.42 36.27
CA HIS A 126 -11.06 -13.03 37.18
C HIS A 126 -11.72 -14.30 36.59
N GLN A 127 -13.03 -14.28 36.33
CA GLN A 127 -13.77 -15.39 35.72
C GLN A 127 -13.74 -15.37 34.18
N TYR A 128 -13.37 -14.25 33.55
CA TYR A 128 -13.27 -14.14 32.11
C TYR A 128 -12.04 -14.90 31.60
N GLU A 129 -12.24 -15.67 30.52
CA GLU A 129 -11.18 -16.35 29.78
C GLU A 129 -11.26 -15.97 28.30
N LEU A 130 -10.12 -15.54 27.75
CA LEU A 130 -10.02 -15.16 26.35
C LEU A 130 -10.28 -16.39 25.45
N PRO A 131 -11.26 -16.33 24.53
CA PRO A 131 -11.66 -17.50 23.75
C PRO A 131 -10.48 -18.14 23.00
N PRO A 132 -10.43 -19.47 22.84
CA PRO A 132 -9.25 -20.19 22.34
C PRO A 132 -8.78 -19.73 20.96
N GLY A 133 -9.69 -19.26 20.11
CA GLY A 133 -9.40 -18.71 18.79
C GLY A 133 -8.71 -17.34 18.80
N TRP A 134 -8.63 -16.68 19.95
CA TRP A 134 -8.03 -15.37 20.12
C TRP A 134 -6.59 -15.43 20.66
N VAL A 135 -5.77 -14.46 20.25
CA VAL A 135 -4.38 -14.27 20.71
C VAL A 135 -4.17 -12.80 21.09
N CYS A 136 -3.48 -12.55 22.20
CA CYS A 136 -3.18 -11.20 22.65
C CYS A 136 -1.85 -10.70 22.07
N PHE A 137 -1.88 -9.53 21.42
CA PHE A 137 -0.70 -8.76 21.08
C PHE A 137 -0.68 -7.48 21.92
N ALA A 138 0.51 -6.93 22.14
CA ALA A 138 0.67 -5.66 22.85
C ALA A 138 1.67 -4.76 22.13
N ALA A 139 1.51 -3.45 22.25
CA ALA A 139 2.49 -2.46 21.84
C ALA A 139 3.05 -1.69 23.04
N VAL A 140 4.35 -1.44 22.98
CA VAL A 140 5.07 -0.58 23.91
C VAL A 140 5.92 0.43 23.14
N ASN A 141 6.08 1.61 23.72
CA ASN A 141 7.02 2.60 23.19
C ASN A 141 8.43 2.33 23.73
N PRO A 142 9.48 2.62 22.95
CA PRO A 142 10.86 2.44 23.40
C PRO A 142 11.17 3.35 24.59
N GLU A 143 12.10 2.90 25.43
CA GLU A 143 12.67 3.70 26.53
C GLU A 143 13.64 4.74 25.94
N SER A 144 13.11 5.88 25.48
CA SER A 144 13.89 7.05 25.08
C SER A 144 13.46 8.30 25.86
N ALA A 145 14.29 9.34 25.83
CA ALA A 145 14.07 10.59 26.58
C ALA A 145 12.71 11.26 26.27
N ASP A 146 12.14 10.97 25.10
CA ASP A 146 10.91 11.59 24.62
C ASP A 146 9.63 10.89 25.12
N TYR A 147 9.74 9.70 25.73
CA TYR A 147 8.59 8.94 26.19
C TYR A 147 8.62 8.74 27.72
N GLN A 148 7.55 9.18 28.38
CA GLN A 148 7.29 8.81 29.77
C GLN A 148 6.69 7.40 29.81
N VAL A 149 7.54 6.42 30.09
CA VAL A 149 7.16 5.00 30.14
C VAL A 149 7.57 4.36 31.45
N THR A 150 6.75 3.42 31.91
CA THR A 150 7.06 2.49 32.98
C THR A 150 7.63 1.21 32.35
N PRO A 151 8.96 0.97 32.41
CA PRO A 151 9.59 -0.14 31.72
C PRO A 151 9.08 -1.49 32.24
N LEU A 152 8.87 -2.44 31.33
CA LEU A 152 8.56 -3.82 31.67
C LEU A 152 9.85 -4.54 32.04
N ASP A 153 9.86 -5.20 33.20
CA ASP A 153 11.01 -5.99 33.64
C ASP A 153 11.29 -7.19 32.71
N ARG A 154 12.49 -7.77 32.86
CA ARG A 154 12.95 -8.90 32.04
C ARG A 154 12.04 -10.13 32.17
N ALA A 155 11.49 -10.40 33.36
CA ALA A 155 10.65 -11.57 33.59
C ALA A 155 9.30 -11.42 32.90
N LEU A 156 8.71 -10.21 32.91
CA LEU A 156 7.51 -9.87 32.16
C LEU A 156 7.75 -10.01 30.67
N ARG A 157 8.80 -9.37 30.13
CA ARG A 157 9.17 -9.45 28.71
C ARG A 157 9.40 -10.89 28.22
N ALA A 158 9.97 -11.77 29.05
CA ALA A 158 10.24 -13.16 28.70
C ALA A 158 8.99 -14.01 28.42
N ARG A 159 7.79 -13.54 28.80
CA ARG A 159 6.52 -14.23 28.52
C ARG A 159 6.03 -14.02 27.09
N PHE A 160 6.68 -13.14 26.32
CA PHE A 160 6.25 -12.69 25.02
C PHE A 160 7.24 -13.05 23.91
N LEU A 161 6.72 -13.16 22.68
CA LEU A 161 7.56 -12.95 21.50
C LEU A 161 7.81 -11.44 21.36
N GLY A 162 8.96 -10.97 21.87
CA GLY A 162 9.38 -9.57 21.75
C GLY A 162 9.90 -9.26 20.35
N LEU A 163 9.29 -8.28 19.68
CA LEU A 163 9.67 -7.83 18.34
C LEU A 163 9.94 -6.33 18.37
N HIS A 164 11.18 -5.94 18.09
CA HIS A 164 11.51 -4.53 17.85
C HIS A 164 11.10 -4.15 16.44
N VAL A 165 10.38 -3.04 16.29
CA VAL A 165 9.81 -2.59 15.02
C VAL A 165 10.15 -1.14 14.72
N ARG A 166 10.27 -0.81 13.44
CA ARG A 166 10.57 0.54 12.95
C ARG A 166 9.70 0.91 11.75
N ALA A 167 9.53 2.20 11.51
CA ALA A 167 8.91 2.68 10.29
C ALA A 167 9.73 2.23 9.06
N ASP A 168 9.03 2.07 7.94
CA ASP A 168 9.62 1.74 6.66
C ASP A 168 9.06 2.64 5.57
N ARG A 169 9.96 3.40 4.93
CA ARG A 169 9.59 4.42 3.94
C ARG A 169 8.97 3.81 2.69
N ALA A 170 9.54 2.71 2.19
CA ALA A 170 9.02 2.05 1.00
C ALA A 170 7.61 1.50 1.24
N THR A 171 7.41 0.83 2.39
CA THR A 171 6.09 0.32 2.78
C THR A 171 5.08 1.44 2.99
N TRP A 172 5.47 2.53 3.66
CA TRP A 172 4.58 3.67 3.86
C TRP A 172 4.22 4.34 2.53
N LEU A 173 5.16 4.52 1.59
CA LEU A 173 4.87 5.10 0.28
C LEU A 173 3.86 4.26 -0.51
N ALA A 174 4.02 2.94 -0.53
CA ALA A 174 3.07 2.03 -1.19
C ALA A 174 1.67 2.13 -0.53
N TRP A 175 1.61 2.15 0.80
CA TRP A 175 0.35 2.36 1.52
C TRP A 175 -0.27 3.74 1.22
N ALA A 176 0.54 4.79 1.22
CA ALA A 176 0.12 6.18 1.03
C ALA A 176 -0.47 6.40 -0.37
N GLU A 177 0.09 5.74 -1.38
CA GLU A 177 -0.46 5.78 -2.73
C GLU A 177 -1.83 5.11 -2.83
N VAL A 178 -1.97 3.91 -2.27
CA VAL A 178 -3.24 3.17 -2.23
C VAL A 178 -4.32 3.93 -1.43
N ASN A 179 -3.94 4.62 -0.37
CA ASN A 179 -4.87 5.35 0.52
C ASN A 179 -5.10 6.81 0.13
N GLY A 180 -4.59 7.26 -1.02
CA GLY A 180 -4.88 8.62 -1.51
C GLY A 180 -4.25 9.72 -0.66
N VAL A 181 -3.13 9.46 0.02
CA VAL A 181 -2.37 10.51 0.73
C VAL A 181 -1.94 11.59 -0.27
N HIS A 182 -2.05 12.85 0.15
CA HIS A 182 -1.81 14.02 -0.69
C HIS A 182 -0.50 13.92 -1.49
N PRO A 183 -0.51 14.12 -2.82
CA PRO A 183 0.66 13.93 -3.69
C PRO A 183 1.89 14.74 -3.27
N GLY A 184 1.71 15.96 -2.76
CA GLY A 184 2.82 16.79 -2.27
C GLY A 184 3.61 16.13 -1.13
N VAL A 185 2.91 15.46 -0.20
CA VAL A 185 3.55 14.72 0.89
C VAL A 185 4.23 13.46 0.35
N VAL A 186 3.54 12.70 -0.50
CA VAL A 186 4.09 11.46 -1.09
C VAL A 186 5.38 11.76 -1.87
N SER A 187 5.36 12.78 -2.73
CA SER A 187 6.53 13.20 -3.52
C SER A 187 7.70 13.62 -2.62
N LEU A 188 7.41 14.39 -1.56
CA LEU A 188 8.44 14.83 -0.63
C LEU A 188 9.05 13.67 0.16
N VAL A 189 8.24 12.79 0.74
CA VAL A 189 8.74 11.60 1.47
C VAL A 189 9.46 10.63 0.52
N ARG A 190 9.05 10.57 -0.75
CA ARG A 190 9.75 9.79 -1.79
C ARG A 190 11.13 10.35 -2.11
N ALA A 191 11.27 11.67 -2.14
CA ALA A 191 12.54 12.36 -2.42
C ALA A 191 13.52 12.34 -1.24
N HIS A 192 13.06 12.15 0.00
CA HIS A 192 13.90 12.26 1.20
C HIS A 192 13.95 10.97 2.00
N GLU A 193 15.11 10.29 2.01
CA GLU A 193 15.27 9.00 2.69
C GLU A 193 15.08 9.06 4.21
N ARG A 194 15.39 10.21 4.81
CA ARG A 194 15.34 10.48 6.25
C ARG A 194 14.04 11.13 6.73
N ALA A 195 12.99 11.13 5.90
CA ALA A 195 11.73 11.77 6.25
C ALA A 195 11.07 11.23 7.53
N PHE A 196 11.46 10.03 8.00
CA PHE A 196 10.91 9.41 9.22
C PHE A 196 11.86 9.45 10.43
N ASP A 197 13.00 10.13 10.31
CA ASP A 197 13.96 10.23 11.42
C ASP A 197 13.44 11.15 12.52
N ASP A 198 12.84 12.29 12.12
CA ASP A 198 12.32 13.35 12.98
C ASP A 198 10.79 13.50 12.93
N VAL A 199 10.14 12.97 11.90
CA VAL A 199 8.69 13.06 11.72
C VAL A 199 8.05 11.67 11.56
N PRO A 200 7.21 11.21 12.50
CA PRO A 200 6.53 9.93 12.39
C PRO A 200 5.62 9.85 11.14
N PRO A 201 5.45 8.66 10.53
CA PRO A 201 4.58 8.46 9.36
C PRO A 201 3.14 8.96 9.54
N ARG A 202 2.59 8.87 10.75
CA ARG A 202 1.26 9.40 11.09
C ARG A 202 1.18 10.92 10.92
N THR A 203 2.22 11.64 11.33
CA THR A 203 2.27 13.10 11.25
C THR A 203 2.29 13.58 9.79
N TRP A 204 2.99 12.86 8.90
CA TRP A 204 2.90 13.09 7.45
C TRP A 204 1.48 12.93 6.91
N THR A 205 0.72 11.98 7.46
CA THR A 205 -0.68 11.75 7.06
C THR A 205 -1.57 12.92 7.50
N TYR A 206 -1.35 13.47 8.70
CA TYR A 206 -2.09 14.66 9.15
C TYR A 206 -1.77 15.89 8.29
N ALA A 207 -0.50 16.14 7.98
CA ALA A 207 -0.11 17.21 7.06
C ALA A 207 -0.76 17.03 5.67
N ALA A 208 -0.84 15.79 5.18
CA ALA A 208 -1.50 15.47 3.93
C ALA A 208 -3.01 15.77 3.95
N GLN A 209 -3.69 15.48 5.05
CA GLN A 209 -5.11 15.79 5.22
C GLN A 209 -5.37 17.30 5.19
N VAL A 210 -4.52 18.09 5.87
CA VAL A 210 -4.58 19.55 5.81
C VAL A 210 -4.40 20.04 4.38
N LEU A 211 -3.34 19.59 3.69
CA LEU A 211 -3.10 19.97 2.29
C LEU A 211 -4.26 19.63 1.36
N SER A 212 -4.95 18.52 1.61
CA SER A 212 -6.04 18.04 0.75
C SER A 212 -7.30 18.90 0.81
N VAL A 213 -7.45 19.75 1.83
CA VAL A 213 -8.62 20.62 2.01
C VAL A 213 -8.32 22.10 1.75
N LEU A 214 -7.05 22.46 1.53
CA LEU A 214 -6.68 23.84 1.23
C LEU A 214 -7.22 24.27 -0.14
N LYS A 215 -7.74 25.50 -0.19
CA LYS A 215 -8.23 26.13 -1.41
C LYS A 215 -7.08 26.72 -2.23
N PRO A 216 -7.25 26.94 -3.54
CA PRO A 216 -6.21 27.53 -4.39
C PRO A 216 -5.64 28.85 -3.86
N GLU A 217 -6.48 29.74 -3.33
CA GLU A 217 -6.05 31.02 -2.72
C GLU A 217 -5.23 30.84 -1.43
N GLU A 218 -5.51 29.79 -0.66
CA GLU A 218 -4.80 29.44 0.57
C GLU A 218 -3.43 28.82 0.24
N ILE A 219 -3.38 27.95 -0.78
CA ILE A 219 -2.13 27.37 -1.30
C ILE A 219 -1.22 28.46 -1.91
N ALA A 220 -1.82 29.48 -2.54
CA ALA A 220 -1.06 30.63 -3.05
C ALA A 220 -0.36 31.41 -1.92
N SER A 221 -0.98 31.49 -0.73
CA SER A 221 -0.46 32.19 0.43
C SER A 221 0.55 31.35 1.21
N ALA A 222 1.85 31.66 1.06
CA ALA A 222 2.92 31.01 1.82
C ALA A 222 2.74 31.16 3.35
N THR A 223 2.16 32.27 3.81
CA THR A 223 1.89 32.48 5.25
C THR A 223 0.84 31.51 5.77
N VAL A 224 -0.30 31.38 5.07
CA VAL A 224 -1.37 30.43 5.46
C VAL A 224 -0.85 29.00 5.44
N MET A 225 -0.08 28.63 4.41
CA MET A 225 0.58 27.33 4.32
C MET A 225 1.50 27.05 5.52
N ARG A 226 2.32 28.02 5.94
CA ARG A 226 3.19 27.86 7.11
C ARG A 226 2.38 27.67 8.38
N ASP A 227 1.40 28.52 8.61
CA ASP A 227 0.59 28.50 9.83
C ASP A 227 -0.23 27.20 9.92
N ALA A 228 -0.76 26.71 8.79
CA ALA A 228 -1.54 25.48 8.72
C ALA A 228 -0.70 24.20 8.94
N LEU A 229 0.56 24.19 8.51
CA LEU A 229 1.40 22.98 8.54
C LEU A 229 2.41 22.93 9.68
N SER A 230 2.83 24.08 10.23
CA SER A 230 3.86 24.17 11.27
C SER A 230 3.48 23.49 12.59
N GLY A 231 2.19 23.29 12.85
CA GLY A 231 1.72 22.49 14.00
C GLY A 231 1.97 20.98 13.86
N TYR A 232 2.18 20.49 12.63
CA TYR A 232 2.45 19.07 12.36
C TYR A 232 3.90 18.83 11.91
N LEU A 233 4.44 19.69 11.04
CA LEU A 233 5.74 19.48 10.44
C LEU A 233 6.77 20.50 10.94
N PRO A 234 8.03 20.08 11.17
CA PRO A 234 9.15 20.99 11.39
C PRO A 234 9.25 22.07 10.30
N PRO A 235 9.70 23.30 10.62
CA PRO A 235 9.78 24.39 9.66
C PRO A 235 10.57 24.05 8.39
N SER A 236 11.64 23.26 8.51
CA SER A 236 12.41 22.77 7.37
C SER A 236 11.55 22.02 6.36
N TRP A 237 10.71 21.09 6.82
CA TRP A 237 9.82 20.31 5.97
C TRP A 237 8.69 21.14 5.38
N VAL A 238 8.17 22.11 6.14
CA VAL A 238 7.15 23.05 5.67
C VAL A 238 7.69 23.90 4.51
N GLU A 239 8.90 24.43 4.61
CA GLU A 239 9.50 25.22 3.53
C GLU A 239 9.76 24.38 2.27
N VAL A 240 10.18 23.11 2.41
CA VAL A 240 10.33 22.21 1.24
C VAL A 240 8.97 21.94 0.58
N LEU A 241 7.90 21.74 1.36
CA LEU A 241 6.55 21.60 0.80
C LEU A 241 6.12 22.84 0.03
N ILE A 242 6.28 24.03 0.62
CA ILE A 242 5.92 25.31 0.00
C ILE A 242 6.73 25.55 -1.26
N ALA A 243 8.03 25.27 -1.25
CA ALA A 243 8.90 25.41 -2.42
C ALA A 243 8.49 24.46 -3.56
N ALA A 244 7.94 23.28 -3.23
CA ALA A 244 7.47 22.31 -4.20
C ALA A 244 6.01 22.54 -4.64
N LYS A 245 5.34 23.61 -4.18
CA LYS A 245 3.88 23.78 -4.36
C LYS A 245 3.41 23.77 -5.80
N ASP A 246 4.20 24.30 -6.73
CA ASP A 246 3.80 24.33 -8.14
C ASP A 246 3.78 22.93 -8.77
N GLY A 247 4.48 21.96 -8.17
CA GLY A 247 4.50 20.56 -8.62
C GLY A 247 3.39 19.68 -8.03
N TRP A 248 2.74 20.10 -6.94
CA TRP A 248 1.68 19.31 -6.29
C TRP A 248 0.35 20.05 -6.09
N SER A 249 0.31 21.38 -6.20
CA SER A 249 -0.92 22.15 -6.10
C SER A 249 -1.72 21.98 -7.38
N SER A 250 -2.98 21.58 -7.23
CA SER A 250 -3.85 21.30 -8.37
C SER A 250 -4.30 22.60 -9.01
N ARG A 251 -4.06 22.79 -10.31
CA ARG A 251 -4.80 23.80 -11.10
C ARG A 251 -6.18 23.29 -11.51
N LEU A 252 -6.44 22.01 -11.26
CA LEU A 252 -7.65 21.29 -11.63
C LEU A 252 -8.61 21.27 -10.45
N SER A 253 -9.90 21.52 -10.73
CA SER A 253 -10.94 21.60 -9.69
C SER A 253 -11.45 20.24 -9.19
N PHE A 254 -10.88 19.14 -9.70
CA PHE A 254 -11.30 17.77 -9.44
C PHE A 254 -10.15 16.90 -8.94
N ASP A 255 -10.48 15.80 -8.27
CA ASP A 255 -9.51 14.78 -7.88
C ASP A 255 -9.00 14.03 -9.12
N VAL A 256 -7.73 14.24 -9.44
CA VAL A 256 -7.05 13.60 -10.57
C VAL A 256 -6.95 12.09 -10.38
N ARG A 257 -6.77 11.58 -9.16
CA ARG A 257 -6.69 10.12 -8.91
C ARG A 257 -8.05 9.47 -9.07
N GLY A 258 -9.11 10.10 -8.57
CA GLY A 258 -10.49 9.67 -8.73
C GLY A 258 -10.92 9.47 -10.18
N LEU A 259 -10.26 10.12 -11.15
CA LEU A 259 -10.50 9.88 -12.57
C LEU A 259 -10.27 8.41 -12.97
N LEU A 260 -9.33 7.71 -12.32
CA LEU A 260 -9.09 6.30 -12.63
C LEU A 260 -10.23 5.39 -12.17
N ALA A 261 -11.01 5.80 -11.17
CA ALA A 261 -12.10 5.01 -10.62
C ALA A 261 -13.42 5.29 -11.37
N GLU A 262 -13.81 6.57 -11.47
CA GLU A 262 -15.18 6.98 -11.79
C GLU A 262 -15.30 7.94 -12.98
N TYR A 263 -14.22 8.18 -13.74
CA TYR A 263 -14.33 9.06 -14.91
C TYR A 263 -15.28 8.48 -15.95
N GLY A 264 -16.19 9.33 -16.43
CA GLY A 264 -17.14 8.94 -17.46
C GLY A 264 -17.62 10.14 -18.28
N PRO A 265 -18.18 9.87 -19.47
CA PRO A 265 -18.73 10.91 -20.33
C PRO A 265 -19.74 11.77 -19.58
N GLY A 266 -19.50 13.08 -19.54
CA GLY A 266 -20.41 14.04 -18.90
C GLY A 266 -20.24 14.21 -17.38
N SER A 267 -19.27 13.55 -16.75
CA SER A 267 -18.85 13.84 -15.37
C SER A 267 -18.37 15.30 -15.23
N PRO A 268 -18.38 15.92 -14.03
CA PRO A 268 -17.87 17.27 -13.83
C PRO A 268 -16.43 17.45 -14.35
N ALA A 269 -15.56 16.47 -14.08
CA ALA A 269 -14.19 16.46 -14.57
C ALA A 269 -14.11 16.34 -16.10
N ALA A 270 -14.96 15.52 -16.73
CA ALA A 270 -15.01 15.41 -18.18
C ALA A 270 -15.42 16.74 -18.85
N ARG A 271 -16.44 17.42 -18.31
CA ARG A 271 -16.84 18.73 -18.84
C ARG A 271 -15.73 19.77 -18.71
N GLU A 272 -14.98 19.74 -17.62
CA GLU A 272 -13.85 20.66 -17.44
C GLU A 272 -12.70 20.34 -18.40
N LEU A 273 -12.32 19.08 -18.57
CA LEU A 273 -11.27 18.67 -19.50
C LEU A 273 -11.64 18.96 -20.96
N VAL A 274 -12.89 18.73 -21.34
CA VAL A 274 -13.40 19.10 -22.68
C VAL A 274 -13.31 20.62 -22.91
N ARG A 275 -13.75 21.44 -21.94
CA ARG A 275 -13.61 22.91 -22.03
C ARG A 275 -12.16 23.37 -22.06
N ALA A 276 -11.27 22.74 -21.30
CA ALA A 276 -9.84 23.03 -21.31
C ALA A 276 -9.24 22.76 -22.70
N ARG A 277 -9.69 21.67 -23.35
CA ARG A 277 -9.27 21.31 -24.70
C ARG A 277 -9.73 22.35 -25.73
N GLU A 278 -10.99 22.77 -25.65
CA GLU A 278 -11.55 23.80 -26.53
C GLU A 278 -10.82 25.15 -26.39
N ARG A 279 -10.31 25.46 -25.19
CA ARG A 279 -9.54 26.69 -24.90
C ARG A 279 -8.04 26.56 -25.13
N GLY A 280 -7.53 25.37 -25.49
CA GLY A 280 -6.11 25.13 -25.71
C GLY A 280 -5.26 25.18 -24.42
N GLU A 281 -5.86 24.90 -23.26
CA GLU A 281 -5.19 24.90 -21.95
C GLU A 281 -4.38 23.60 -21.77
N THR A 282 -3.23 23.51 -22.45
CA THR A 282 -2.40 22.28 -22.46
C THR A 282 -1.83 21.92 -21.09
N ASP A 283 -1.57 22.92 -20.27
CA ASP A 283 -1.00 22.79 -18.92
C ASP A 283 -1.85 21.93 -17.97
N ARG A 284 -3.17 21.95 -18.17
CA ARG A 284 -4.12 21.12 -17.42
C ARG A 284 -3.98 19.64 -17.76
N PHE A 285 -3.73 19.31 -19.03
CA PHE A 285 -3.49 17.94 -19.46
C PHE A 285 -2.11 17.46 -19.01
N ASP A 286 -1.09 18.32 -19.10
CA ASP A 286 0.25 18.02 -18.59
C ASP A 286 0.19 17.64 -17.11
N GLU A 287 -0.62 18.36 -16.32
CA GLU A 287 -0.83 18.07 -14.91
C GLU A 287 -1.54 16.73 -14.66
N VAL A 288 -2.62 16.42 -15.40
CA VAL A 288 -3.29 15.11 -15.31
C VAL A 288 -2.30 13.98 -15.58
N VAL A 289 -1.54 14.10 -16.67
CA VAL A 289 -0.57 13.06 -17.08
C VAL A 289 0.57 12.93 -16.06
N ALA A 290 1.12 14.04 -15.58
CA ALA A 290 2.20 14.04 -14.60
C ALA A 290 1.82 13.33 -13.28
N ARG A 291 0.57 13.44 -12.85
CA ARG A 291 0.07 12.79 -11.62
C ARG A 291 -0.33 11.33 -11.81
N LEU A 292 -0.87 10.98 -12.98
CA LEU A 292 -1.37 9.63 -13.24
C LEU A 292 -0.28 8.67 -13.76
N CYS A 293 0.69 9.14 -14.56
CA CYS A 293 1.74 8.27 -15.09
C CYS A 293 2.49 7.49 -14.01
N PRO A 294 2.97 8.09 -12.90
CA PRO A 294 3.67 7.35 -11.85
C PRO A 294 2.80 6.26 -11.21
N LEU A 295 1.51 6.54 -10.99
CA LEU A 295 0.56 5.58 -10.41
C LEU A 295 0.30 4.41 -11.36
N LEU A 296 0.13 4.69 -12.66
CA LEU A 296 -0.14 3.67 -13.68
C LEU A 296 1.09 2.83 -14.01
N ALA A 297 2.29 3.38 -13.83
CA ALA A 297 3.55 2.64 -13.96
C ALA A 297 3.95 1.90 -12.65
N GLY A 298 3.29 2.22 -11.54
CA GLY A 298 3.61 1.71 -10.21
C GLY A 298 3.12 0.28 -9.96
N PRO A 299 3.76 -0.47 -9.03
CA PRO A 299 3.35 -1.83 -8.69
C PRO A 299 1.96 -1.93 -8.04
N GLU A 300 1.36 -0.82 -7.62
CA GLU A 300 0.10 -0.72 -6.87
C GLU A 300 -1.15 -0.94 -7.74
N VAL A 301 -1.03 -0.91 -9.07
CA VAL A 301 -2.17 -1.00 -10.01
C VAL A 301 -3.13 -2.17 -9.74
N PRO A 302 -2.68 -3.41 -9.47
CA PRO A 302 -3.60 -4.52 -9.17
C PRO A 302 -4.41 -4.29 -7.89
N ILE A 303 -3.80 -3.67 -6.89
CA ILE A 303 -4.47 -3.34 -5.62
C ILE A 303 -5.54 -2.29 -5.88
N LEU A 304 -5.21 -1.23 -6.62
CA LEU A 304 -6.16 -0.17 -7.00
C LEU A 304 -7.36 -0.76 -7.75
N ALA A 305 -7.12 -1.65 -8.72
CA ALA A 305 -8.17 -2.31 -9.47
C ALA A 305 -9.07 -3.18 -8.56
N SER A 306 -8.47 -3.99 -7.67
CA SER A 306 -9.22 -4.84 -6.73
C SER A 306 -10.08 -4.05 -5.74
N GLN A 307 -9.69 -2.82 -5.41
CA GLN A 307 -10.41 -1.92 -4.53
C GLN A 307 -11.42 -1.02 -5.25
N GLY A 308 -11.61 -1.20 -6.57
CA GLY A 308 -12.48 -0.33 -7.38
C GLY A 308 -11.96 1.11 -7.56
N LYS A 309 -10.70 1.37 -7.21
CA LYS A 309 -10.03 2.67 -7.38
C LYS A 309 -9.41 2.86 -8.77
N LEU A 310 -9.44 1.81 -9.60
CA LEU A 310 -9.06 1.85 -11.00
C LEU A 310 -10.00 0.96 -11.81
N SER A 311 -10.62 1.49 -12.85
CA SER A 311 -11.40 0.73 -13.83
C SER A 311 -10.92 1.02 -15.25
N LEU A 312 -10.87 -0.01 -16.10
CA LEU A 312 -10.47 0.16 -17.50
C LEU A 312 -11.47 1.02 -18.28
N SER A 313 -12.75 1.00 -17.90
CA SER A 313 -13.78 1.86 -18.50
C SER A 313 -13.52 3.34 -18.22
N ALA A 314 -13.17 3.70 -16.98
CA ALA A 314 -12.87 5.07 -16.63
C ALA A 314 -11.56 5.54 -17.27
N PHE A 315 -10.54 4.68 -17.29
CA PHE A 315 -9.29 4.95 -17.98
C PHE A 315 -9.50 5.18 -19.49
N GLU A 316 -10.25 4.31 -20.17
CA GLU A 316 -10.56 4.45 -21.60
C GLU A 316 -11.37 5.72 -21.90
N ALA A 317 -12.32 6.08 -21.04
CA ALA A 317 -13.07 7.33 -21.16
C ALA A 317 -12.17 8.56 -20.99
N LEU A 318 -11.23 8.54 -20.03
CA LEU A 318 -10.25 9.60 -19.84
C LEU A 318 -9.35 9.74 -21.07
N CYS A 319 -8.83 8.64 -21.59
CA CYS A 319 -8.01 8.63 -22.80
C CYS A 319 -8.76 9.23 -24.01
N ALA A 320 -10.08 9.05 -24.12
CA ALA A 320 -10.88 9.62 -25.22
C ALA A 320 -10.88 11.16 -25.21
N ASP A 321 -10.91 11.76 -24.03
CA ASP A 321 -11.01 13.21 -23.86
C ASP A 321 -9.64 13.91 -23.90
N LEU A 322 -8.54 13.19 -23.66
CA LEU A 322 -7.17 13.71 -23.68
C LEU A 322 -6.62 13.98 -25.11
N PRO A 323 -5.75 15.00 -25.28
CA PRO A 323 -4.94 15.16 -26.48
C PRO A 323 -4.05 13.94 -26.77
N GLY A 324 -3.64 13.77 -28.04
CA GLY A 324 -2.99 12.55 -28.51
C GLY A 324 -1.68 12.22 -27.80
N ASP A 325 -0.80 13.20 -27.64
CA ASP A 325 0.48 13.11 -26.92
C ASP A 325 0.31 12.77 -25.43
N HIS A 326 -0.68 13.38 -24.78
CA HIS A 326 -1.01 13.15 -23.37
C HIS A 326 -1.58 11.74 -23.16
N ARG A 327 -2.49 11.34 -24.06
CA ARG A 327 -3.05 9.98 -24.09
C ARG A 327 -1.95 8.94 -24.23
N GLU A 328 -1.06 9.11 -25.21
CA GLU A 328 0.02 8.15 -25.50
C GLU A 328 0.93 7.94 -24.28
N ARG A 329 1.23 8.99 -23.50
CA ARG A 329 2.02 8.87 -22.25
C ARG A 329 1.32 8.03 -21.18
N LEU A 330 0.00 8.19 -21.00
CA LEU A 330 -0.77 7.36 -20.06
C LEU A 330 -0.88 5.91 -20.54
N GLU A 331 -1.14 5.72 -21.83
CA GLU A 331 -1.22 4.39 -22.44
C GLU A 331 0.11 3.65 -22.34
N GLU A 332 1.24 4.33 -22.52
CA GLU A 332 2.56 3.74 -22.35
C GLU A 332 2.86 3.40 -20.89
N ALA A 333 2.48 4.26 -19.94
CA ALA A 333 2.64 4.02 -18.51
C ALA A 333 1.90 2.76 -18.04
N LEU A 334 0.60 2.65 -18.36
CA LEU A 334 -0.19 1.47 -18.01
C LEU A 334 0.22 0.25 -18.84
N GLY A 335 0.39 0.41 -20.16
CA GLY A 335 0.78 -0.69 -21.06
C GLY A 335 2.12 -1.32 -20.72
N GLY A 336 3.05 -0.54 -20.16
CA GLY A 336 4.37 -1.00 -19.74
C GLY A 336 4.39 -1.67 -18.37
N ASN A 337 3.28 -1.68 -17.64
CA ASN A 337 3.24 -2.14 -16.27
C ASN A 337 3.11 -3.68 -16.19
N ALA A 338 4.15 -4.33 -15.66
CA ALA A 338 4.21 -5.78 -15.52
C ALA A 338 3.19 -6.35 -14.52
N THR A 339 2.84 -5.60 -13.48
CA THR A 339 1.88 -6.06 -12.46
C THR A 339 0.44 -5.93 -12.96
N ALA A 340 0.18 -5.01 -13.89
CA ALA A 340 -1.14 -4.73 -14.47
C ALA A 340 -1.58 -5.71 -15.57
N THR A 341 -0.74 -6.67 -15.95
CA THR A 341 -1.00 -7.60 -17.07
C THR A 341 -2.28 -8.43 -16.90
N ALA A 342 -2.70 -8.69 -15.66
CA ALA A 342 -3.94 -9.40 -15.33
C ALA A 342 -5.23 -8.59 -15.60
N LEU A 343 -5.12 -7.28 -15.88
CA LEU A 343 -6.29 -6.44 -16.19
C LEU A 343 -6.94 -6.77 -17.54
N ILE A 344 -6.20 -7.44 -18.43
CA ILE A 344 -6.71 -7.90 -19.72
C ILE A 344 -6.95 -9.40 -19.71
N ASP A 345 -8.03 -9.82 -20.34
CA ASP A 345 -8.31 -11.24 -20.61
C ASP A 345 -7.53 -11.70 -21.85
N LEU A 346 -6.21 -11.82 -21.73
CA LEU A 346 -5.37 -12.39 -22.80
C LEU A 346 -4.10 -13.00 -22.20
N LYS A 347 -3.90 -14.30 -22.38
CA LYS A 347 -2.73 -15.00 -21.83
C LYS A 347 -1.58 -15.00 -22.83
N PRO A 348 -0.32 -15.02 -22.35
CA PRO A 348 0.85 -15.16 -23.23
C PRO A 348 0.79 -16.39 -24.13
N ASP A 349 0.25 -17.52 -23.65
CA ASP A 349 0.10 -18.73 -24.44
C ASP A 349 -0.81 -18.54 -25.66
N ASP A 350 -1.85 -17.69 -25.55
CA ASP A 350 -2.77 -17.37 -26.66
C ASP A 350 -2.05 -16.62 -27.80
N LEU A 351 -0.94 -15.94 -27.49
CA LEU A 351 -0.10 -15.24 -28.45
C LEU A 351 0.98 -16.15 -29.07
N LEU A 352 1.24 -17.30 -28.46
CA LEU A 352 2.29 -18.24 -28.89
C LEU A 352 1.70 -19.47 -29.60
N GLN A 353 0.43 -19.82 -29.35
CA GLN A 353 -0.21 -21.02 -29.89
C GLN A 353 -1.30 -20.64 -30.89
N ASN A 354 -1.14 -21.07 -32.16
CA ASN A 354 -2.13 -20.86 -33.23
C ASN A 354 -2.60 -19.39 -33.39
N TYR A 355 -1.72 -18.42 -33.14
CA TYR A 355 -2.07 -16.99 -33.17
C TYR A 355 -2.67 -16.55 -34.53
N PRO A 356 -2.14 -16.91 -35.70
CA PRO A 356 -2.76 -16.53 -36.98
C PRO A 356 -4.19 -17.08 -37.13
N GLY A 357 -5.16 -16.21 -37.42
CA GLY A 357 -6.59 -16.50 -37.52
C GLY A 357 -7.34 -16.60 -36.18
N SER A 358 -6.63 -16.54 -35.05
CA SER A 358 -7.21 -16.75 -33.72
C SER A 358 -8.10 -15.60 -33.24
N ALA A 359 -8.80 -15.84 -32.13
CA ALA A 359 -9.46 -14.78 -31.39
C ALA A 359 -8.46 -13.78 -30.78
N ALA A 360 -7.27 -14.25 -30.40
CA ALA A 360 -6.20 -13.40 -29.86
C ALA A 360 -5.70 -12.38 -30.89
N GLU A 361 -5.47 -12.81 -32.14
CA GLU A 361 -5.07 -11.91 -33.23
C GLU A 361 -6.15 -10.87 -33.52
N ARG A 362 -7.41 -11.29 -33.59
CA ARG A 362 -8.54 -10.36 -33.76
C ARG A 362 -8.61 -9.31 -32.64
N ARG A 363 -8.39 -9.71 -31.38
CA ARG A 363 -8.32 -8.77 -30.24
C ARG A 363 -7.16 -7.78 -30.37
N ILE A 364 -5.95 -8.26 -30.71
CA ILE A 364 -4.77 -7.38 -30.89
C ILE A 364 -5.00 -6.37 -32.02
N LEU A 365 -5.53 -6.82 -33.16
CA LEU A 365 -5.84 -5.93 -34.29
C LEU A 365 -6.92 -4.90 -33.92
N GLN A 366 -7.95 -5.32 -33.19
CA GLN A 366 -8.99 -4.42 -32.69
C GLN A 366 -8.43 -3.36 -31.74
N TRP A 367 -7.62 -3.77 -30.74
CA TRP A 367 -7.00 -2.84 -29.79
C TRP A 367 -5.98 -1.91 -30.43
N ARG A 368 -5.27 -2.37 -31.46
CA ARG A 368 -4.37 -1.52 -32.25
C ARG A 368 -5.14 -0.45 -33.03
N ALA A 369 -6.28 -0.81 -33.61
CA ALA A 369 -7.09 0.10 -34.41
C ALA A 369 -7.78 1.18 -33.56
N ASP A 370 -8.10 0.87 -32.31
CA ASP A 370 -8.80 1.76 -31.38
C ASP A 370 -7.82 2.63 -30.58
N PRO A 371 -7.78 3.97 -30.80
CA PRO A 371 -6.82 4.87 -30.15
C PRO A 371 -6.88 4.93 -28.64
N VAL A 372 -7.98 4.52 -27.99
CA VAL A 372 -8.10 4.52 -26.52
C VAL A 372 -7.83 3.15 -25.90
N ARG A 373 -7.57 2.13 -26.72
CA ARG A 373 -7.28 0.76 -26.28
C ARG A 373 -5.90 0.27 -26.67
N ARG A 374 -5.03 1.13 -27.20
CA ARG A 374 -3.68 0.72 -27.64
C ARG A 374 -2.83 0.24 -26.47
N TYR A 375 -3.04 0.78 -25.27
CA TYR A 375 -2.38 0.32 -24.04
C TYR A 375 -2.59 -1.19 -23.78
N ARG A 376 -3.72 -1.78 -24.21
CA ARG A 376 -4.00 -3.22 -24.05
C ARG A 376 -3.04 -4.08 -24.86
N VAL A 377 -2.63 -3.60 -26.03
CA VAL A 377 -1.55 -4.23 -26.81
C VAL A 377 -0.23 -4.17 -26.03
N GLY A 378 0.05 -3.04 -25.37
CA GLY A 378 1.19 -2.89 -24.48
C GLY A 378 1.18 -3.90 -23.34
N LEU A 379 0.06 -4.04 -22.62
CA LEU A 379 -0.11 -5.02 -21.54
C LEU A 379 0.10 -6.46 -22.05
N ALA A 380 -0.44 -6.80 -23.22
CA ALA A 380 -0.26 -8.11 -23.83
C ALA A 380 1.22 -8.41 -24.15
N VAL A 381 1.94 -7.43 -24.71
CA VAL A 381 3.37 -7.54 -24.99
C VAL A 381 4.18 -7.62 -23.69
N THR A 382 3.85 -6.82 -22.69
CA THR A 382 4.51 -6.83 -21.38
C THR A 382 4.33 -8.18 -20.69
N ALA A 383 3.13 -8.77 -20.73
CA ALA A 383 2.84 -10.11 -20.22
C ALA A 383 3.66 -11.18 -20.96
N LEU A 384 3.70 -11.10 -22.29
CA LEU A 384 4.47 -12.02 -23.13
C LEU A 384 5.97 -11.93 -22.83
N ARG A 385 6.52 -10.73 -22.68
CA ARG A 385 7.93 -10.52 -22.35
C ARG A 385 8.27 -11.17 -21.01
N ALA A 386 7.48 -10.92 -19.97
CA ALA A 386 7.66 -11.54 -18.67
C ALA A 386 7.57 -13.08 -18.75
N HIS A 387 6.64 -13.61 -19.54
CA HIS A 387 6.49 -15.05 -19.75
C HIS A 387 7.73 -15.68 -20.43
N LEU A 388 8.29 -15.01 -21.45
CA LEU A 388 9.44 -15.50 -22.20
C LEU A 388 10.75 -15.44 -21.40
N GLU A 389 10.84 -14.57 -20.38
CA GLU A 389 12.01 -14.49 -19.51
C GLU A 389 12.05 -15.62 -18.46
N LEU A 390 10.96 -16.36 -18.26
CA LEU A 390 10.91 -17.52 -17.36
C LEU A 390 11.61 -18.74 -18.01
N GLN A 391 12.68 -19.24 -17.37
CA GLN A 391 13.53 -20.31 -17.91
C GLN A 391 12.81 -21.61 -18.28
N ALA A 392 11.73 -21.97 -17.57
CA ALA A 392 10.97 -23.21 -17.82
C ALA A 392 10.26 -23.25 -19.20
N ARG A 393 10.04 -22.10 -19.84
CA ARG A 393 9.27 -21.98 -21.10
C ARG A 393 10.15 -21.75 -22.34
N LEU A 394 11.43 -21.48 -22.13
CA LEU A 394 12.38 -21.06 -23.17
C LEU A 394 12.71 -22.16 -24.18
N THR A 395 12.84 -23.40 -23.72
CA THR A 395 13.17 -24.55 -24.58
C THR A 395 12.04 -24.90 -25.54
N ASP A 396 10.79 -24.76 -25.09
CA ASP A 396 9.60 -25.13 -25.87
C ASP A 396 9.35 -24.13 -27.01
N VAL A 397 9.45 -22.83 -26.72
CA VAL A 397 9.26 -21.78 -27.73
C VAL A 397 10.39 -21.79 -28.77
N ARG A 398 11.64 -22.04 -28.36
CA ARG A 398 12.77 -22.13 -29.30
C ARG A 398 12.63 -23.29 -30.30
N ARG A 399 12.06 -24.42 -29.87
CA ARG A 399 11.88 -25.62 -30.70
C ARG A 399 10.57 -25.62 -31.49
N SER A 400 9.59 -24.79 -31.12
CA SER A 400 8.29 -24.71 -31.78
C SER A 400 8.31 -23.73 -32.96
N ASN A 401 8.27 -24.26 -34.18
CA ASN A 401 8.08 -23.43 -35.38
C ASN A 401 6.74 -22.68 -35.34
N ALA A 402 5.68 -23.29 -34.80
CA ALA A 402 4.38 -22.65 -34.64
C ALA A 402 4.46 -21.38 -33.78
N ALA A 403 5.16 -21.46 -32.63
CA ALA A 403 5.35 -20.30 -31.76
C ALA A 403 6.22 -19.21 -32.39
N ARG A 404 7.25 -19.61 -33.15
CA ARG A 404 8.11 -18.66 -33.86
C ARG A 404 7.40 -17.97 -35.03
N ILE A 405 6.49 -18.65 -35.73
CA ILE A 405 5.60 -18.07 -36.74
C ILE A 405 4.61 -17.11 -36.09
N ALA A 406 3.99 -17.51 -34.96
CA ALA A 406 3.09 -16.66 -34.19
C ALA A 406 3.77 -15.35 -33.76
N LEU A 407 5.00 -15.42 -33.24
CA LEU A 407 5.80 -14.24 -32.88
C LEU A 407 6.12 -13.34 -34.09
N GLY A 408 6.40 -13.92 -35.25
CA GLY A 408 6.65 -13.14 -36.46
C GLY A 408 5.40 -12.42 -36.97
N GLN A 409 4.26 -13.10 -36.97
CA GLN A 409 2.96 -12.52 -37.30
C GLN A 409 2.63 -11.39 -36.32
N LEU A 410 2.73 -11.64 -35.02
CA LEU A 410 2.48 -10.64 -33.97
C LEU A 410 3.35 -9.41 -34.15
N LEU A 411 4.67 -9.57 -34.36
CA LEU A 411 5.59 -8.44 -34.55
C LEU A 411 5.21 -7.54 -35.73
N SER A 412 4.70 -8.11 -36.83
CA SER A 412 4.22 -7.32 -37.98
C SER A 412 2.96 -6.50 -37.67
N GLN A 413 2.25 -6.88 -36.61
CA GLN A 413 0.99 -6.28 -36.21
C GLN A 413 1.12 -5.31 -35.04
N LEU A 414 2.26 -5.25 -34.35
CA LEU A 414 2.46 -4.39 -33.19
C LEU A 414 2.79 -2.94 -33.61
N PRO A 415 2.37 -1.94 -32.82
CA PRO A 415 2.93 -0.59 -32.89
C PRO A 415 4.43 -0.60 -32.62
N GLU A 416 5.17 0.33 -33.21
CA GLU A 416 6.65 0.37 -33.20
C GLU A 416 7.25 0.28 -31.79
N VAL A 417 6.74 1.08 -30.84
CA VAL A 417 7.20 1.11 -29.45
C VAL A 417 7.15 -0.29 -28.80
N TRP A 418 6.06 -1.03 -29.01
CA TRP A 418 5.87 -2.36 -28.43
C TRP A 418 6.64 -3.44 -29.21
N ALA A 419 6.73 -3.30 -30.54
CA ALA A 419 7.51 -4.18 -31.39
C ALA A 419 9.00 -4.14 -30.99
N LEU A 420 9.57 -2.96 -30.79
CA LEU A 420 10.97 -2.79 -30.34
C LEU A 420 11.22 -3.46 -29.00
N ARG A 421 10.36 -3.21 -28.00
CA ARG A 421 10.44 -3.82 -26.67
C ARG A 421 10.38 -5.36 -26.72
N LEU A 422 9.51 -5.92 -27.58
CA LEU A 422 9.44 -7.37 -27.76
C LEU A 422 10.69 -7.91 -28.45
N VAL A 423 11.20 -7.24 -29.50
CA VAL A 423 12.44 -7.62 -30.20
C VAL A 423 13.65 -7.64 -29.26
N GLU A 424 13.78 -6.66 -28.38
CA GLU A 424 14.83 -6.62 -27.35
C GLU A 424 14.78 -7.85 -26.44
N THR A 425 13.59 -8.20 -25.94
CA THR A 425 13.41 -9.40 -25.13
C THR A 425 13.75 -10.66 -25.93
N LEU A 426 13.25 -10.80 -27.17
CA LEU A 426 13.53 -11.95 -28.04
C LEU A 426 15.04 -12.13 -28.29
N LYS A 427 15.78 -11.04 -28.52
CA LYS A 427 17.25 -11.06 -28.63
C LYS A 427 17.90 -11.53 -27.33
N LYS A 428 17.51 -10.95 -26.19
CA LYS A 428 18.02 -11.31 -24.85
C LYS A 428 17.80 -12.79 -24.54
N VAL A 429 16.65 -13.35 -24.92
CA VAL A 429 16.30 -14.75 -24.67
C VAL A 429 16.63 -15.68 -25.84
N GLY A 430 17.30 -15.20 -26.89
CA GLY A 430 17.79 -16.01 -28.01
C GLY A 430 16.68 -16.72 -28.82
N ILE A 431 15.55 -16.06 -29.05
CA ILE A 431 14.46 -16.56 -29.91
C ILE A 431 14.44 -15.75 -31.22
N THR A 432 14.46 -16.45 -32.35
CA THR A 432 14.37 -15.81 -33.67
C THR A 432 12.98 -16.01 -34.28
N PRO A 433 12.13 -14.98 -34.38
CA PRO A 433 10.80 -15.11 -34.97
C PRO A 433 10.89 -15.47 -36.47
N ILE A 434 9.91 -16.24 -36.97
CA ILE A 434 9.77 -16.59 -38.38
C ILE A 434 8.74 -15.63 -38.97
N ARG A 435 9.16 -14.77 -39.90
CA ARG A 435 8.22 -13.84 -40.55
C ARG A 435 7.19 -14.60 -41.39
N PRO A 436 5.91 -14.21 -41.36
CA PRO A 436 4.92 -14.70 -42.31
C PRO A 436 5.40 -14.39 -43.74
N GLN A 437 5.13 -15.29 -44.68
CA GLN A 437 5.45 -15.11 -46.10
C GLN A 437 4.51 -14.10 -46.76
#